data_AF-A0A177A996-F1
#
_entry.id   AF-A0A177A996-F1
#
_cell.length_a   1.000
_cell.length_b   1.000
_cell.length_c   1.000
_cell.angle_alpha   90.00
_cell.angle_beta   90.00
_cell.angle_gamma   90.00
#
_symmetry.space_group_name_H-M   'P 1'
#
loop_
_entity.id
_entity.type
_entity.pdbx_description
1 polymer ?
#
loop_
_entity_poly.entity_id
_entity_poly.type
_entity_poly.pdbx_seq_one_letter_code
_entity_poly.pdbx_strand_id
1 'polypeptide(L)'
;MAQPSPGKTPTGVVIPRTPAAANAPDPDLRSEINAQLIKDGHIDRIHNHLSHILSSDASNWPTRIRQHALTLLRSPDSECDTFPRLMEQVMADIREDTNAARREAGARKRAEERGEVYAGTGGRDRRGEREGGGLEIPGVVMEEGVRITRECLEMVVEVRP
;
A
#
# COMPACT_ATOMS: atom_id res chain seq x y z
N MET A 1 23.68 -40.48 -28.51
CA MET A 1 23.09 -39.13 -28.49
C MET A 1 21.70 -39.26 -27.90
N ALA A 2 21.52 -38.85 -26.64
CA ALA A 2 20.23 -38.88 -25.96
C ALA A 2 19.99 -37.50 -25.35
N GLN A 3 18.82 -36.93 -25.64
CA GLN A 3 18.40 -35.58 -25.32
C GLN A 3 18.46 -35.28 -23.81
N PRO A 4 18.94 -34.09 -23.40
CA PRO A 4 18.68 -33.59 -22.06
C PRO A 4 17.21 -33.15 -21.95
N SER A 5 16.58 -33.57 -20.85
CA SER A 5 15.24 -33.16 -20.43
C SER A 5 15.10 -31.62 -20.38
N PRO A 6 13.89 -31.06 -20.60
CA PRO A 6 13.69 -29.61 -20.61
C PRO A 6 14.10 -29.05 -19.25
N GLY A 7 15.11 -28.19 -19.27
CA GLY A 7 15.69 -27.60 -18.09
C GLY A 7 14.62 -26.88 -17.26
N LYS A 8 14.62 -27.14 -15.96
CA LYS A 8 14.27 -26.12 -14.98
C LYS A 8 15.20 -24.95 -15.26
N THR A 9 14.70 -23.94 -15.95
CA THR A 9 15.39 -22.66 -16.06
C THR A 9 15.57 -22.13 -14.64
N PRO A 10 16.78 -21.83 -14.18
CA PRO A 10 16.97 -21.17 -12.90
C PRO A 10 16.63 -19.69 -13.11
N THR A 11 15.35 -19.37 -13.09
CA THR A 11 14.82 -18.00 -13.23
C THR A 11 14.08 -17.62 -11.97
N GLY A 12 14.73 -17.79 -10.82
CA GLY A 12 14.20 -17.36 -9.53
C GLY A 12 15.22 -16.50 -8.82
N VAL A 13 14.81 -15.33 -8.36
CA VAL A 13 15.63 -14.52 -7.46
C VAL A 13 15.80 -15.32 -6.18
N VAL A 14 17.05 -15.61 -5.81
CA VAL A 14 17.36 -16.45 -4.65
C VAL A 14 17.48 -15.56 -3.42
N ILE A 15 16.57 -15.73 -2.46
CA ILE A 15 16.59 -14.97 -1.20
C ILE A 15 17.09 -15.88 -0.07
N PRO A 16 18.07 -15.44 0.76
CA PRO A 16 18.50 -16.19 1.94
C PRO A 16 17.36 -16.33 2.95
N ARG A 17 17.21 -17.52 3.58
CA ARG A 17 16.20 -17.78 4.63
C ARG A 17 16.34 -16.90 5.86
N THR A 18 17.54 -16.42 6.16
CA THR A 18 17.78 -15.43 7.20
C THR A 18 17.59 -14.04 6.59
N PRO A 19 16.53 -13.29 6.98
CA PRO A 19 16.42 -11.90 6.54
C PRO A 19 17.64 -11.15 7.06
N ALA A 20 18.43 -10.54 6.17
CA ALA A 20 19.41 -9.55 6.56
C ALA A 20 18.68 -8.51 7.43
N ALA A 21 19.19 -8.32 8.64
CA ALA A 21 18.48 -7.70 9.76
C ALA A 21 17.74 -6.40 9.40
N ALA A 22 16.42 -6.38 9.67
CA ALA A 22 15.55 -5.26 10.04
C ALA A 22 15.59 -3.89 9.32
N ASN A 23 16.51 -3.62 8.39
CA ASN A 23 16.65 -2.34 7.73
C ASN A 23 16.76 -2.56 6.23
N ALA A 24 15.65 -2.27 5.53
CA ALA A 24 15.48 -2.19 4.08
C ALA A 24 16.12 -3.33 3.25
N PRO A 25 15.33 -4.22 2.61
CA PRO A 25 15.91 -5.18 1.66
C PRO A 25 16.80 -4.45 0.65
N ASP A 26 17.96 -5.04 0.38
CA ASP A 26 19.01 -4.51 -0.51
C ASP A 26 18.37 -3.88 -1.77
N PRO A 27 18.68 -2.61 -2.12
CA PRO A 27 18.12 -1.96 -3.30
C PRO A 27 18.31 -2.77 -4.59
N ASP A 28 19.39 -3.55 -4.69
CA ASP A 28 19.67 -4.39 -5.84
C ASP A 28 18.73 -5.61 -5.88
N LEU A 29 18.48 -6.25 -4.74
CA LEU A 29 17.51 -7.34 -4.63
C LEU A 29 16.09 -6.87 -4.95
N ARG A 30 15.71 -5.67 -4.49
CA ARG A 30 14.40 -5.08 -4.83
C ARG A 30 14.28 -4.84 -6.34
N SER A 31 15.36 -4.40 -6.98
CA SER A 31 15.40 -4.15 -8.42
C SER A 31 15.32 -5.45 -9.21
N GLU A 32 16.01 -6.50 -8.76
CA GLU A 32 15.99 -7.84 -9.38
C GLU A 32 14.59 -8.48 -9.29
N ILE A 33 13.96 -8.42 -8.11
CA ILE A 33 12.58 -8.89 -7.92
C ILE A 33 11.62 -8.13 -8.83
N ASN A 34 11.75 -6.80 -8.92
CA ASN A 34 10.87 -6.00 -9.76
C ASN A 34 11.06 -6.31 -11.24
N ALA A 35 12.30 -6.48 -11.71
CA ALA A 35 12.61 -6.88 -13.08
C ALA A 35 11.98 -8.24 -13.44
N GLN A 36 12.04 -9.20 -12.52
CA GLN A 36 11.46 -10.53 -12.73
C GLN A 36 9.92 -10.49 -12.69
N LEU A 37 9.31 -9.74 -11.76
CA LEU A 37 7.85 -9.53 -11.72
C LEU A 37 7.31 -8.84 -12.99
N ILE A 38 8.08 -7.93 -13.58
CA ILE A 38 7.74 -7.29 -14.86
C ILE A 38 7.84 -8.31 -16.00
N LYS A 39 8.92 -9.10 -16.04
CA LYS A 39 9.15 -10.10 -17.09
C LYS A 39 8.07 -11.17 -17.16
N ASP A 40 7.57 -11.59 -15.99
CA ASP A 40 6.57 -12.66 -15.89
C ASP A 40 5.11 -12.13 -15.94
N GLY A 41 4.91 -10.81 -16.10
CA GLY A 41 3.58 -10.19 -16.15
C GLY A 41 2.82 -10.21 -14.82
N HIS A 42 3.49 -10.60 -13.72
CA HIS A 42 2.89 -10.61 -12.39
C HIS A 42 2.58 -9.20 -11.88
N ILE A 43 3.31 -8.18 -12.35
CA ILE A 43 3.02 -6.79 -12.03
C ILE A 43 1.62 -6.35 -12.51
N ASP A 44 1.21 -6.78 -13.71
CA ASP A 44 -0.11 -6.46 -14.25
C ASP A 44 -1.22 -7.17 -13.45
N ARG A 45 -0.96 -8.40 -13.00
CA ARG A 45 -1.89 -9.15 -12.13
C ARG A 45 -2.08 -8.42 -10.79
N ILE A 46 -1.00 -7.98 -10.15
CA ILE A 46 -1.06 -7.20 -8.90
C ILE A 46 -1.83 -5.89 -9.11
N HIS A 47 -1.53 -5.17 -10.19
CA HIS A 47 -2.19 -3.89 -10.51
C HIS A 47 -3.68 -4.05 -10.77
N ASN A 48 -4.08 -5.02 -11.59
CA ASN A 48 -5.49 -5.27 -11.89
C ASN A 48 -6.28 -5.68 -10.65
N HIS A 49 -5.68 -6.52 -9.81
CA HIS A 49 -6.30 -6.96 -8.56
C HIS A 49 -6.50 -5.80 -7.59
N LEU A 50 -5.44 -5.01 -7.33
CA LEU A 50 -5.52 -3.82 -6.48
C LEU A 50 -6.55 -2.81 -7.01
N SER A 51 -6.58 -2.56 -8.31
CA SER A 51 -7.56 -1.66 -8.95
C SER A 51 -9.00 -2.14 -8.74
N HIS A 52 -9.23 -3.45 -8.89
CA HIS A 52 -10.54 -4.05 -8.66
C HIS A 52 -10.95 -3.90 -7.19
N ILE A 53 -10.08 -4.18 -6.23
CA ILE A 53 -10.41 -4.08 -4.80
C ILE A 53 -10.64 -2.62 -4.40
N LEU A 54 -9.78 -1.71 -4.84
CA LEU A 54 -9.95 -0.27 -4.60
C LEU A 54 -11.29 0.27 -5.10
N SER A 55 -11.78 -0.25 -6.23
CA SER A 55 -13.03 0.18 -6.86
C SER A 55 -14.26 -0.60 -6.38
N SER A 56 -14.08 -1.85 -5.94
CA SER A 56 -15.17 -2.73 -5.47
C SER A 56 -15.40 -2.64 -3.97
N ASP A 57 -14.47 -2.07 -3.21
CA ASP A 57 -14.60 -1.91 -1.78
C ASP A 57 -15.68 -0.89 -1.41
N ALA A 58 -16.44 -1.19 -0.37
CA ALA A 58 -17.54 -0.35 0.13
C ALA A 58 -17.05 1.05 0.53
N SER A 59 -15.77 1.21 0.87
CA SER A 59 -15.17 2.50 1.21
C SER A 59 -15.13 3.48 0.04
N ASN A 60 -15.35 3.03 -1.22
CA ASN A 60 -15.37 3.87 -2.43
C ASN A 60 -14.20 4.88 -2.46
N TRP A 61 -13.02 4.43 -2.03
CA TRP A 61 -11.88 5.29 -1.75
C TRP A 61 -11.45 6.18 -2.94
N PRO A 62 -11.44 5.69 -4.21
CA PRO A 62 -11.19 6.55 -5.37
C PRO A 62 -12.17 7.72 -5.50
N THR A 63 -13.44 7.51 -5.13
CA THR A 63 -14.47 8.57 -5.14
C THR A 63 -14.23 9.58 -4.03
N ARG A 64 -13.79 9.14 -2.84
CA ARG A 64 -13.44 10.02 -1.71
C ARG A 64 -12.25 10.92 -2.05
N ILE A 65 -11.21 10.37 -2.67
CA ILE A 65 -10.08 11.17 -3.17
C ILE A 65 -10.56 12.20 -4.19
N ARG A 66 -11.43 11.80 -5.13
CA ARG A 66 -11.96 12.71 -6.14
C ARG A 66 -12.76 13.85 -5.51
N GLN A 67 -13.63 13.55 -4.54
CA GLN A 67 -14.40 14.56 -3.82
C GLN A 67 -13.47 15.53 -3.09
N HIS A 68 -12.45 15.04 -2.38
CA HIS A 68 -11.45 15.89 -1.72
C HIS A 68 -10.69 16.77 -2.71
N ALA A 69 -10.21 16.22 -3.83
CA ALA A 69 -9.53 16.98 -4.87
C ALA A 69 -10.44 18.07 -5.47
N LEU A 70 -11.72 17.78 -5.69
CA LEU A 70 -12.69 18.77 -6.14
C LEU A 70 -12.95 19.84 -5.09
N THR A 71 -13.01 19.48 -3.80
CA THR A 71 -13.16 20.45 -2.70
C THR A 71 -11.95 21.36 -2.62
N LEU A 72 -10.72 20.84 -2.76
CA LEU A 72 -9.51 21.66 -2.84
C LEU A 72 -9.58 22.63 -4.02
N LEU A 73 -9.97 22.17 -5.21
CA LEU A 73 -10.09 23.01 -6.41
C LEU A 73 -11.21 24.06 -6.32
N ARG A 74 -12.28 23.78 -5.58
CA ARG A 74 -13.43 24.69 -5.42
C ARG A 74 -13.26 25.65 -4.24
N SER A 75 -12.36 25.36 -3.31
CA SER A 75 -12.17 26.16 -2.11
C SER A 75 -11.43 27.46 -2.46
N PRO A 76 -11.96 28.63 -2.11
CA PRO A 76 -11.36 29.92 -2.46
C PRO A 76 -10.03 30.22 -1.73
N ASP A 77 -9.71 29.47 -0.67
CA ASP A 77 -8.49 29.61 0.14
C ASP A 77 -7.35 28.65 -0.26
N SER A 78 -7.55 27.81 -1.30
CA SER A 78 -6.56 26.81 -1.70
C SER A 78 -5.68 27.34 -2.83
N GLU A 79 -4.36 27.34 -2.60
CA GLU A 79 -3.33 27.66 -3.61
C GLU A 79 -3.14 26.52 -4.64
N CYS A 80 -4.05 25.53 -4.66
CA CYS A 80 -3.96 24.37 -5.54
C CYS A 80 -4.63 24.65 -6.90
N ASP A 81 -4.15 25.66 -7.62
CA ASP A 81 -4.63 26.01 -8.97
C ASP A 81 -3.94 25.21 -10.09
N THR A 82 -2.84 24.54 -9.77
CA THR A 82 -2.01 23.77 -10.68
C THR A 82 -2.00 22.29 -10.31
N PHE A 83 -2.04 21.41 -11.32
CA PHE A 83 -2.08 19.96 -11.12
C PHE A 83 -0.97 19.41 -10.20
N PRO A 84 0.31 19.84 -10.33
CA PRO A 84 1.36 19.35 -9.44
C PRO A 84 1.11 19.72 -7.96
N ARG A 85 0.63 20.93 -7.68
CA ARG A 85 0.30 21.37 -6.32
C ARG A 85 -0.86 20.59 -5.72
N LEU A 86 -1.90 20.38 -6.52
CA LEU A 86 -3.03 19.53 -6.12
C LEU A 86 -2.55 18.11 -5.76
N MET A 87 -1.67 17.53 -6.59
CA MET A 87 -1.16 16.19 -6.35
C MET A 87 -0.29 16.13 -5.08
N GLU A 88 0.61 17.08 -4.87
CA GLU A 88 1.41 17.19 -3.65
C GLU A 88 0.53 17.26 -2.40
N GLN A 89 -0.50 18.11 -2.44
CA GLN A 89 -1.41 18.31 -1.33
C GLN A 89 -2.25 17.06 -1.04
N VAL A 90 -2.86 16.44 -2.06
CA VAL A 90 -3.66 15.22 -1.91
C VAL A 90 -2.81 14.07 -1.38
N MET A 91 -1.59 13.91 -1.88
CA MET A 91 -0.66 12.87 -1.40
C MET A 91 -0.21 13.12 0.04
N ALA A 92 0.03 14.38 0.43
CA ALA A 92 0.32 14.75 1.81
C ALA A 92 -0.86 14.43 2.74
N ASP A 93 -2.08 14.79 2.33
CA ASP A 93 -3.31 14.54 3.06
C ASP A 93 -3.58 13.03 3.26
N ILE A 94 -3.41 12.21 2.21
CA ILE A 94 -3.52 10.75 2.31
C ILE A 94 -2.48 10.19 3.28
N ARG A 95 -1.24 10.71 3.26
CA ARG A 95 -0.16 10.25 4.13
C ARG A 95 -0.41 10.64 5.59
N GLU A 96 -0.89 11.85 5.86
CA GLU A 96 -1.28 12.29 7.20
C GLU A 96 -2.40 11.41 7.74
N ASP A 97 -3.46 11.20 6.96
CA ASP A 97 -4.58 10.36 7.35
C ASP A 97 -4.13 8.90 7.55
N THR A 98 -3.35 8.32 6.65
CA THR A 98 -2.87 6.94 6.83
C THR A 98 -1.99 6.80 8.08
N ASN A 99 -1.12 7.77 8.37
CA ASN A 99 -0.27 7.74 9.56
C ASN A 99 -1.06 7.92 10.85
N ALA A 100 -2.02 8.83 10.89
CA ALA A 100 -2.83 9.01 12.08
C ALA A 100 -3.76 7.81 12.33
N ALA A 101 -4.31 7.16 11.29
CA ALA A 101 -5.10 5.93 11.45
C ALA A 101 -4.24 4.81 12.05
N ARG A 102 -3.00 4.69 11.60
CA ARG A 102 -2.04 3.73 12.16
C ARG A 102 -1.68 4.03 13.62
N ARG A 103 -1.51 5.32 13.97
CA ARG A 103 -1.24 5.73 15.36
C ARG A 103 -2.43 5.43 16.27
N GLU A 104 -3.65 5.71 15.81
CA GLU A 104 -4.87 5.40 16.55
C GLU A 104 -5.07 3.90 16.73
N ALA A 105 -4.89 3.10 15.68
CA ALA A 105 -4.96 1.64 15.77
C ALA A 105 -3.93 1.09 16.78
N GLY A 106 -2.71 1.61 16.77
CA GLY A 106 -1.67 1.24 17.73
C GLY A 106 -1.99 1.68 19.16
N ALA A 107 -2.58 2.86 19.34
CA ALA A 107 -2.98 3.35 20.66
C ALA A 107 -4.17 2.57 21.22
N ARG A 108 -5.17 2.24 20.38
CA ARG A 108 -6.31 1.38 20.75
C ARG A 108 -5.84 0.01 21.21
N LYS A 109 -4.95 -0.64 20.44
CA LYS A 109 -4.40 -1.95 20.81
C LYS A 109 -3.68 -1.91 22.16
N ARG A 110 -2.88 -0.87 22.41
CA ARG A 110 -2.17 -0.71 23.69
C ARG A 110 -3.11 -0.43 24.87
N ALA A 111 -4.20 0.29 24.64
CA ALA A 111 -5.21 0.56 25.66
C ALA A 111 -5.96 -0.74 26.00
N GLU A 112 -6.33 -1.54 25.00
CA GLU A 112 -6.94 -2.86 25.16
C GLU A 112 -6.02 -3.83 25.94
N GLU A 113 -4.73 -3.88 25.60
CA GLU A 113 -3.72 -4.67 26.33
C GLU A 113 -3.55 -4.23 27.80
N ARG A 114 -3.85 -2.96 28.11
CA ARG A 114 -3.81 -2.40 29.48
C ARG A 114 -5.15 -2.42 30.21
N GLY A 115 -6.23 -2.84 29.54
CA GLY A 115 -7.59 -2.77 30.10
C GLY A 115 -8.12 -1.34 30.25
N GLU A 116 -7.56 -0.38 29.53
CA GLU A 116 -7.94 1.04 29.56
C GLU A 116 -8.91 1.36 28.40
N VAL A 117 -9.87 2.26 28.64
CA VAL A 117 -10.73 2.78 27.57
C VAL A 117 -9.93 3.77 26.72
N TYR A 118 -9.83 3.51 25.42
CA TYR A 118 -9.20 4.44 24.49
C TYR A 118 -10.03 5.74 24.40
N ALA A 119 -9.53 6.81 25.02
CA ALA A 119 -10.02 8.17 24.77
C ALA A 119 -9.35 8.68 23.48
N GLY A 120 -10.14 8.91 22.44
CA GLY A 120 -9.65 9.38 21.13
C GLY A 120 -8.67 10.56 21.25
N THR A 121 -7.66 10.58 20.37
CA THR A 121 -6.74 11.72 20.31
C THR A 121 -7.49 12.95 19.78
N GLY A 122 -7.92 13.84 20.68
CA GLY A 122 -8.63 15.10 20.39
C GLY A 122 -7.79 16.17 19.67
N GLY A 123 -6.91 15.77 18.74
CA GLY A 123 -6.37 16.69 17.76
C GLY A 123 -7.47 17.08 16.77
N ARG A 124 -7.41 18.29 16.22
CA ARG A 124 -8.28 18.74 15.11
C ARG A 124 -8.22 17.70 13.99
N ASP A 125 -9.15 16.77 13.99
CA ASP A 125 -9.16 15.65 13.06
C ASP A 125 -9.78 16.15 11.76
N ARG A 126 -8.94 16.63 10.84
CA ARG A 126 -9.37 17.06 9.52
C ARG A 126 -10.10 15.94 8.75
N ARG A 127 -9.96 14.67 9.16
CA ARG A 127 -10.77 13.57 8.62
C ARG A 127 -12.26 13.76 8.87
N GLY A 128 -12.63 14.29 10.02
CA GLY A 128 -14.03 14.49 10.41
C GLY A 128 -14.68 15.68 9.71
N GLU A 129 -13.86 16.64 9.27
CA GLU A 129 -14.32 17.83 8.53
C GLU A 129 -14.50 17.56 7.01
N ARG A 130 -13.87 16.52 6.46
CA ARG A 130 -14.00 16.14 5.04
C ARG A 130 -15.34 15.45 4.80
N GLU A 131 -16.14 15.97 3.88
CA GLU A 131 -17.32 15.27 3.37
C GLU A 131 -16.88 13.92 2.79
N GLY A 132 -17.18 12.84 3.50
CA GLY A 132 -16.76 11.49 3.15
C GLY A 132 -15.76 10.85 4.10
N GLY A 133 -15.27 11.53 5.15
CA GLY A 133 -14.35 10.97 6.15
C GLY A 133 -12.87 10.99 5.72
N GLY A 134 -12.00 10.30 6.47
CA GLY A 134 -10.55 10.30 6.21
C GLY A 134 -10.08 9.59 4.94
N LEU A 135 -8.99 10.08 4.35
CA LEU A 135 -8.39 9.60 3.10
C LEU A 135 -7.43 8.42 3.29
N GLU A 136 -7.44 7.78 4.46
CA GLU A 136 -6.62 6.61 4.71
C GLU A 136 -6.91 5.48 3.71
N ILE A 137 -5.85 4.78 3.33
CA ILE A 137 -5.99 3.58 2.49
C ILE A 137 -6.77 2.52 3.28
N PRO A 138 -7.86 1.95 2.73
CA PRO A 138 -8.63 0.93 3.42
C PRO A 138 -7.77 -0.26 3.84
N GLY A 139 -7.95 -0.73 5.08
CA GLY A 139 -7.17 -1.85 5.62
C GLY A 139 -7.25 -3.12 4.77
N VAL A 140 -8.44 -3.40 4.23
CA VAL A 140 -8.69 -4.53 3.32
C VAL A 140 -7.82 -4.46 2.07
N VAL A 141 -7.62 -3.28 1.48
CA VAL A 141 -6.76 -3.10 0.30
C VAL A 141 -5.29 -3.38 0.66
N MET A 142 -4.86 -2.95 1.84
CA MET A 142 -3.49 -3.18 2.32
C MET A 142 -3.23 -4.67 2.57
N GLU A 143 -4.13 -5.35 3.28
CA GLU A 143 -4.03 -6.79 3.57
C GLU A 143 -4.00 -7.60 2.28
N GLU A 144 -4.91 -7.28 1.37
CA GLU A 144 -5.08 -7.98 0.11
C GLU A 144 -3.94 -7.68 -0.88
N GLY A 145 -3.41 -6.45 -0.86
CA GLY A 145 -2.20 -6.07 -1.58
C GLY A 145 -0.97 -6.86 -1.13
N VAL A 146 -0.80 -7.05 0.18
CA VAL A 146 0.26 -7.91 0.72
C VAL A 146 0.04 -9.36 0.31
N ARG A 147 -1.20 -9.86 0.37
CA ARG A 147 -1.55 -11.23 -0.02
C ARG A 147 -1.20 -11.51 -1.49
N ILE A 148 -1.69 -10.71 -2.42
CA ILE A 148 -1.42 -10.92 -3.86
C ILE A 148 0.06 -10.76 -4.20
N THR A 149 0.74 -9.81 -3.55
CA THR A 149 2.18 -9.61 -3.76
C THR A 149 2.96 -10.84 -3.26
N ARG A 150 2.59 -11.40 -2.10
CA ARG A 150 3.18 -12.64 -1.60
C ARG A 150 2.95 -13.79 -2.57
N GLU A 151 1.73 -13.99 -3.05
CA GLU A 151 1.42 -15.06 -4.03
C GLU A 151 2.25 -14.92 -5.31
N CYS A 152 2.42 -13.69 -5.81
CA CYS A 152 3.27 -13.41 -6.96
C CYS A 152 4.76 -13.63 -6.68
N LEU A 153 5.24 -13.27 -5.49
CA LEU A 153 6.62 -13.52 -5.10
C LEU A 153 6.91 -15.01 -4.89
N GLU A 154 5.96 -15.80 -4.38
CA GLU A 154 6.12 -17.25 -4.20
C GLU A 154 6.26 -17.99 -5.55
N MET A 155 5.78 -17.41 -6.65
CA MET A 155 5.99 -17.94 -8.01
C MET A 155 7.35 -17.57 -8.61
N VAL A 156 8.01 -16.55 -8.07
CA VAL A 156 9.20 -15.90 -8.67
C VAL A 156 10.46 -16.07 -7.82
N VAL A 157 10.30 -16.29 -6.53
CA VAL A 157 11.39 -16.32 -5.55
C VAL A 157 11.56 -17.73 -5.02
N GLU A 158 12.79 -18.20 -5.03
CA GLU A 158 13.18 -19.41 -4.29
C GLU A 158 13.88 -19.02 -2.99
N VAL A 159 13.29 -19.40 -1.85
CA VAL A 159 13.93 -19.23 -0.54
C VAL A 159 14.83 -20.44 -0.29
N ARG A 160 16.15 -20.25 -0.38
CA ARG A 160 17.09 -21.32 -0.02
C ARG A 160 17.21 -21.46 1.50
N PRO A 161 17.30 -22.69 2.03
CA PRO A 161 17.43 -22.96 3.46
C PRO A 161 18.70 -22.38 4.08
#